data_AF-A0AA35T8V6-F1
#
_entry.id   AF-A0AA35T8V6-F1
#
_cell.length_a   1.000
_cell.length_b   1.000
_cell.length_c   1.000
_cell.angle_alpha   90.00
_cell.angle_beta   90.00
_cell.angle_gamma   90.00
#
_symmetry.space_group_name_H-M   'P 1'
#
loop_
_entity.id
_entity.type
_entity.pdbx_description
1 polymer ?
#
loop_
_entity_poly.entity_id
_entity_poly.type
_entity_poly.pdbx_seq_one_letter_code
_entity_poly.pdbx_strand_id
1 'polypeptide(L)' 'PSADRWCVALRGGSNDYIHAVFASGYKQKRAFIIAQSPMVSTARDFWKMVHERKCGVIVMLC' A
#
# COMPACT_ATOMS: atom_id res chain seq x y z
N PRO A 1 -11.39 -11.51 -14.50
CA PRO A 1 -11.25 -10.14 -13.96
C PRO A 1 -10.00 -10.04 -13.07
N SER A 2 -8.88 -9.64 -13.66
CA SER A 2 -7.50 -9.93 -13.22
C SER A 2 -6.80 -8.75 -12.52
N ALA A 3 -7.49 -7.65 -12.25
CA ALA A 3 -6.90 -6.41 -11.69
C ALA A 3 -6.65 -6.47 -10.17
N ASP A 4 -7.45 -7.23 -9.43
CA ASP A 4 -7.48 -7.18 -7.95
C ASP A 4 -6.33 -7.97 -7.29
N ARG A 5 -5.50 -8.67 -8.09
CA ARG A 5 -4.47 -9.57 -7.58
C ARG A 5 -3.31 -8.83 -6.90
N TRP A 6 -3.11 -7.54 -7.19
CA TRP A 6 -1.95 -6.78 -6.74
C TRP A 6 -2.29 -5.54 -5.92
N CYS A 7 -3.54 -5.09 -5.90
CA CYS A 7 -3.97 -3.95 -5.12
C CYS A 7 -3.80 -4.20 -3.61
N VAL A 8 -3.42 -3.16 -2.88
CA VAL A 8 -3.42 -3.19 -1.41
C VAL A 8 -4.78 -2.74 -0.91
N ALA A 9 -5.51 -3.63 -0.25
CA ALA A 9 -6.76 -3.31 0.44
C ALA A 9 -6.50 -3.00 1.92
N LEU A 10 -7.19 -2.01 2.49
CA LEU A 10 -7.21 -1.75 3.93
C LEU A 10 -8.28 -2.62 4.60
N ARG A 11 -8.16 -2.85 5.91
CA ARG A 11 -9.17 -3.59 6.68
C ARG A 11 -9.99 -2.69 7.57
N GLY A 12 -11.31 -2.86 7.59
CA GLY A 12 -12.17 -2.33 8.65
C GLY A 12 -12.46 -0.83 8.55
N GLY A 13 -12.93 -0.36 7.39
CA GLY A 13 -13.50 0.98 7.23
C GLY A 13 -14.71 0.99 6.29
N SER A 14 -15.27 2.19 6.06
CA SER A 14 -16.28 2.41 5.00
C SER A 14 -15.66 2.48 3.59
N ASN A 15 -14.34 2.68 3.52
CA ASN A 15 -13.56 2.71 2.30
C ASN A 15 -12.27 1.91 2.49
N ASP A 16 -12.18 0.75 1.83
CA ASP A 16 -11.02 -0.14 1.91
C ASP A 16 -9.98 0.15 0.79
N TYR A 17 -10.21 1.21 0.00
CA TYR A 17 -9.35 1.58 -1.12
C TYR A 17 -8.21 2.52 -0.71
N ILE A 18 -7.00 2.16 -1.12
CA ILE A 18 -5.84 3.05 -1.15
C ILE A 18 -5.11 2.85 -2.48
N HIS A 19 -4.56 3.94 -3.04
CA HIS A 19 -3.82 3.89 -4.30
C HIS A 19 -2.40 3.33 -4.09
N ALA A 20 -2.34 2.02 -3.86
CA ALA A 20 -1.11 1.28 -3.64
C ALA A 20 -1.19 -0.14 -4.20
N VAL A 21 -0.04 -0.67 -4.62
CA VAL A 21 0.09 -2.00 -5.21
C VAL A 21 1.27 -2.76 -4.64
N PHE A 22 1.12 -4.08 -4.52
CA PHE A 22 2.23 -4.97 -4.22
C PHE A 22 3.12 -5.16 -5.44
N ALA A 23 4.42 -4.98 -5.27
CA ALA A 23 5.44 -5.31 -6.25
C ALA A 23 6.29 -6.49 -5.76
N SER A 24 6.65 -7.39 -6.67
CA SER A 24 7.55 -8.50 -6.36
C SER A 24 8.99 -8.04 -6.46
N GLY A 25 9.80 -8.41 -5.47
CA GLY A 25 11.25 -8.24 -5.54
C GLY A 25 11.88 -9.43 -6.26
N TYR A 26 13.20 -9.35 -6.45
CA TYR A 26 13.97 -10.39 -7.13
C TYR A 26 13.85 -11.78 -6.46
N LYS A 27 13.84 -11.84 -5.13
CA LYS A 27 13.81 -13.10 -4.36
C LYS A 27 12.45 -13.43 -3.73
N GLN A 28 11.52 -12.48 -3.68
CA GLN A 28 10.27 -12.61 -2.92
C GLN A 28 9.10 -11.94 -3.65
N LYS A 29 8.00 -12.69 -3.81
CA LYS A 29 6.74 -12.14 -4.33
C LYS A 29 6.15 -11.16 -3.31
N ARG A 30 5.58 -10.05 -3.81
CA ARG A 30 4.97 -8.99 -2.97
C ARG A 30 5.91 -8.45 -1.88
N ALA A 31 7.19 -8.30 -2.21
CA ALA A 31 8.21 -7.82 -1.28
C ALA A 31 8.08 -6.32 -0.98
N PHE A 32 7.52 -5.54 -1.92
CA PHE A 32 7.41 -4.09 -1.80
C PHE A 32 5.97 -3.64 -1.97
N ILE A 33 5.69 -2.45 -1.46
CA ILE A 33 4.47 -1.70 -1.73
C ILE A 33 4.88 -0.42 -2.44
N ILE A 34 4.29 -0.19 -3.61
CA ILE A 34 4.41 1.08 -4.33
C ILE A 34 3.12 1.84 -4.08
N ALA A 35 3.23 3.08 -3.62
CA ALA A 35 2.11 3.92 -3.28
C ALA A 35 2.33 5.34 -3.77
N GLN A 36 1.24 6.05 -4.01
CA GLN A 36 1.28 7.49 -4.19
C GLN A 36 1.69 8.17 -2.88
N SER A 37 2.38 9.31 -2.98
CA SER A 37 2.58 10.21 -1.85
C SER A 37 1.24 10.53 -1.17
N PRO A 38 1.17 10.47 0.17
CA PRO A 38 -0.08 10.71 0.87
C PRO A 38 -0.57 12.13 0.62
N MET A 39 -1.86 12.25 0.32
CA MET A 39 -2.57 13.53 0.28
C MET A 39 -3.12 13.84 1.67
N VAL A 40 -3.48 15.09 1.93
CA VAL A 40 -4.09 15.49 3.23
C VAL A 40 -5.31 14.61 3.57
N SER A 41 -6.13 14.27 2.57
CA SER A 41 -7.31 13.41 2.72
C SER A 41 -6.99 11.93 2.94
N THR A 42 -5.82 11.44 2.53
CA THR A 42 -5.45 10.01 2.54
C THR A 42 -4.30 9.68 3.49
N ALA A 43 -3.75 10.66 4.21
CA ALA A 43 -2.62 10.47 5.12
C ALA A 43 -2.91 9.42 6.21
N ARG A 44 -4.13 9.40 6.75
CA ARG A 44 -4.55 8.39 7.74
C ARG A 44 -4.51 6.98 7.15
N ASP A 45 -5.05 6.83 5.95
CA ASP A 45 -5.13 5.54 5.26
C ASP A 45 -3.75 5.04 4.86
N PHE A 46 -2.84 5.96 4.48
CA PHE A 46 -1.44 5.65 4.23
C PHE A 46 -0.74 5.07 5.48
N TRP A 47 -0.86 5.74 6.63
CA TRP A 47 -0.26 5.23 7.87
C TRP A 47 -0.91 3.94 8.36
N LYS A 48 -2.22 3.78 8.16
CA LYS A 48 -2.92 2.53 8.43
C LYS A 48 -2.36 1.39 7.57
N MET A 49 -2.14 1.63 6.27
CA MET A 49 -1.49 0.66 5.38
C MET A 49 -0.11 0.25 5.89
N VAL A 50 0.74 1.22 6.25
CA VAL A 50 2.09 0.99 6.78
C VAL A 50 2.05 0.09 8.01
N HIS A 51 1.14 0.38 8.94
CA HIS A 51 0.96 -0.41 10.16
C HIS A 51 0.45 -1.83 9.87
N GLU A 52 -0.65 -1.98 9.11
CA GLU A 52 -1.26 -3.28 8.79
C GLU A 52 -0.33 -4.20 7.99
N ARG A 53 0.51 -3.61 7.13
CA ARG A 53 1.48 -4.33 6.29
C ARG A 53 2.85 -4.49 6.95
N LYS A 54 3.02 -3.96 8.16
CA LYS A 54 4.26 -4.02 8.95
C LYS A 54 5.47 -3.49 8.18
N CYS A 55 5.29 -2.39 7.46
CA CYS A 55 6.38 -1.76 6.73
C CYS A 55 7.37 -1.12 7.72
N GLY A 56 8.63 -1.56 7.68
CA GLY A 56 9.68 -1.03 8.56
C GLY A 56 10.46 0.15 7.97
N VAL A 57 10.37 0.36 6.66
CA VAL A 57 11.11 1.41 5.94
C VAL A 57 10.20 2.05 4.90
N ILE A 58 10.28 3.38 4.79
CA ILE A 58 9.61 4.19 3.77
C ILE A 58 10.69 4.92 2.98
N VAL A 59 10.65 4.79 1.66
CA VAL A 59 11.53 5.51 0.73
C VAL A 59 10.66 6.41 -0.14
N MET A 60 10.95 7.71 -0.17
CA MET A 60 10.27 8.69 -1.00
C MET A 60 11.20 9.12 -2.14
N LEU A 61 10.74 9.02 -3.38
CA LEU A 61 11.56 9.21 -4.60
C LEU A 61 11.33 10.53 -5.34
N CYS A 62 10.57 11.45 -4.73
CA CYS A 62 10.14 12.75 -5.26
C CYS A 62 8.95 12.68 -6.24
#